data_AF-A0A8J7V0Y4-F1
#
_entry.id   AF-A0A8J7V0Y4-F1
#
_cell.length_a   1.000
_cell.length_b   1.000
_cell.length_c   1.000
_cell.angle_alpha   90.00
_cell.angle_beta   90.00
_cell.angle_gamma   90.00
#
_symmetry.space_group_name_H-M   'P 1'
#
loop_
_entity.id
_entity.type
_entity.pdbx_description
1 polymer ?
#
loop_
_entity_poly.entity_id
_entity_poly.type
_entity_poly.pdbx_seq_one_letter_code
_entity_poly.pdbx_strand_id
1 'polypeptide(L)'
;MQRFEPRESERFRKIVGVMERATIEGERAAAREAAERMAALHGMSLDEAILETHPERDDGRIDAEERAARQRDFEAWAARQTRMNAAYERAEKERFEQAKRDARRRGYKPEPEGGARPGRYNMTPRYRPSNYRPSSEDRFRLIAGLLRDGVSFRRIADLADASTNEVARIWLLIR
;
A
#
# COMPACT_ATOMS: atom_id res chain seq x y z
N MET A 1 39.56 9.57 17.19
CA MET A 1 38.16 9.78 16.76
C MET A 1 37.89 11.27 16.74
N GLN A 2 37.65 11.83 15.55
CA GLN A 2 37.23 13.22 15.40
C GLN A 2 35.76 13.22 15.02
N ARG A 3 34.97 14.03 15.73
CA ARG A 3 33.55 14.24 15.45
C ARG A 3 33.39 14.91 14.08
N PHE A 4 32.27 14.66 13.39
CA PHE A 4 32.01 15.38 12.14
C PHE A 4 31.78 16.88 12.38
N GLU A 5 32.41 17.72 11.57
CA GLU A 5 32.02 19.13 11.50
C GLU A 5 30.61 19.27 10.89
N PRO A 6 29.84 20.34 11.19
CA PRO A 6 28.47 20.49 10.71
C PRO A 6 28.33 20.41 9.18
N ARG A 7 29.28 21.00 8.45
CA ARG A 7 29.31 20.98 6.98
C ARG A 7 29.63 19.59 6.42
N GLU A 8 30.46 18.83 7.11
CA GLU A 8 30.84 17.48 6.72
C GLU A 8 29.73 16.49 7.05
N SER A 9 29.07 16.67 8.20
CA SER A 9 27.85 15.95 8.57
C SER A 9 26.78 16.08 7.49
N GLU A 10 26.53 17.30 6.98
CA GLU A 10 25.54 17.51 5.93
C GLU A 10 25.94 16.85 4.60
N ARG A 11 27.23 16.89 4.24
CA ARG A 11 27.75 16.18 3.06
C ARG A 11 27.59 14.68 3.20
N PHE A 12 27.93 14.12 4.36
CA PHE A 12 27.79 12.70 4.66
C PHE A 12 26.31 12.26 4.59
N ARG A 13 25.39 13.04 5.17
CA ARG A 13 23.92 12.82 5.05
C ARG A 13 23.46 12.76 3.60
N LYS A 14 23.94 13.66 2.75
CA LYS A 14 23.60 13.67 1.31
C LYS A 14 24.09 12.41 0.61
N ILE A 15 25.32 11.98 0.88
CA ILE A 15 25.92 10.77 0.29
C ILE A 15 25.13 9.52 0.72
N VAL A 16 24.82 9.39 2.00
CA VAL A 16 24.00 8.29 2.55
C VAL A 16 22.60 8.28 1.93
N GLY A 17 21.98 9.45 1.77
CA GLY A 17 20.70 9.57 1.07
C GLY A 17 20.72 9.12 -0.39
N VAL A 18 21.83 9.38 -1.11
CA VAL A 18 22.04 8.87 -2.47
C VAL A 18 22.24 7.35 -2.45
N MET A 19 23.09 6.84 -1.55
CA MET A 19 23.33 5.40 -1.39
C MET A 19 22.03 4.60 -1.21
N GLU A 20 21.08 5.11 -0.43
CA GLU A 20 19.83 4.40 -0.14
C GLU A 20 18.77 4.48 -1.24
N ARG A 21 18.74 5.59 -1.97
CA ARG A 21 17.68 5.89 -2.93
C ARG A 21 18.08 5.65 -4.38
N ALA A 22 19.38 5.54 -4.66
CA ALA A 22 19.89 5.30 -6.02
C ALA A 22 19.29 4.03 -6.60
N THR A 23 18.72 4.13 -7.81
CA THR A 23 18.17 3.01 -8.57
C THR A 23 19.23 2.33 -9.43
N ILE A 24 20.29 3.07 -9.80
CA ILE A 24 21.41 2.60 -10.61
C ILE A 24 22.47 2.00 -9.69
N GLU A 25 22.87 0.76 -9.96
CA GLU A 25 23.81 0.01 -9.12
C GLU A 25 25.18 0.69 -9.01
N GLY A 26 25.69 1.25 -10.12
CA GLY A 26 26.96 1.99 -10.12
C GLY A 26 26.94 3.24 -9.25
N GLU A 27 25.82 3.97 -9.24
CA GLU A 27 25.66 5.16 -8.37
C GLU A 27 25.58 4.77 -6.90
N ARG A 28 24.86 3.68 -6.59
CA ARG A 28 24.77 3.13 -5.23
C ARG A 28 26.15 2.69 -4.72
N ALA A 29 26.90 1.97 -5.54
CA ALA A 29 28.25 1.49 -5.18
C ALA A 29 29.22 2.66 -4.97
N ALA A 30 29.21 3.65 -5.86
CA ALA A 30 30.05 4.83 -5.75
C ALA A 30 29.71 5.68 -4.50
N ALA A 31 28.41 5.84 -4.19
CA ALA A 31 27.96 6.54 -3.00
C ALA A 31 28.37 5.79 -1.71
N ARG A 32 28.29 4.45 -1.72
CA ARG A 32 28.76 3.63 -0.60
C ARG A 32 30.27 3.78 -0.37
N GLU A 33 31.08 3.67 -1.40
CA GLU A 33 32.54 3.83 -1.30
C GLU A 33 32.92 5.25 -0.84
N ALA A 34 32.19 6.27 -1.32
CA ALA A 34 32.37 7.65 -0.86
C ALA A 34 32.03 7.82 0.63
N ALA A 35 30.94 7.20 1.11
CA ALA A 35 30.55 7.23 2.51
C ALA A 35 31.57 6.48 3.39
N GLU A 36 32.03 5.30 2.97
CA GLU A 36 33.05 4.51 3.68
C GLU A 36 34.37 5.28 3.80
N ARG A 37 34.83 5.92 2.73
CA ARG A 37 36.02 6.79 2.78
C ARG A 37 35.86 7.95 3.73
N MET A 38 34.69 8.60 3.71
CA MET A 38 34.42 9.74 4.59
C MET A 38 34.36 9.30 6.06
N ALA A 39 33.73 8.18 6.38
CA ALA A 39 33.73 7.61 7.73
C ALA A 39 35.16 7.26 8.20
N ALA A 40 35.97 6.66 7.32
CA ALA A 40 37.35 6.29 7.62
C ALA A 40 38.24 7.51 7.95
N LEU A 41 38.03 8.66 7.31
CA LEU A 41 38.75 9.91 7.63
C LEU A 41 38.53 10.37 9.08
N HIS A 42 37.35 10.11 9.63
CA HIS A 42 37.01 10.42 11.02
C HIS A 42 37.36 9.28 12.00
N GLY A 43 37.88 8.16 11.48
CA GLY A 43 38.24 6.97 12.24
C GLY A 43 37.02 6.17 12.71
N MET A 44 35.95 6.16 11.92
CA MET A 44 34.69 5.46 12.21
C MET A 44 34.38 4.44 11.13
N SER A 45 33.64 3.40 11.50
CA SER A 45 32.95 2.56 10.51
C SER A 45 31.78 3.32 9.88
N LEU A 46 31.33 2.86 8.70
CA LEU A 46 30.18 3.45 8.00
C LEU A 46 28.94 3.51 8.90
N ASP A 47 28.66 2.43 9.64
CA ASP A 47 27.49 2.33 10.50
C ASP A 47 27.57 3.28 11.71
N GLU A 48 28.74 3.39 12.34
CA GLU A 48 28.97 4.35 13.44
C GLU A 48 28.80 5.80 12.96
N ALA A 49 29.34 6.12 11.78
CA ALA A 49 29.21 7.45 11.18
C ALA A 49 27.75 7.76 10.80
N ILE A 50 26.97 6.78 10.34
CA ILE A 50 25.52 6.94 10.09
C ILE A 50 24.78 7.24 11.39
N LEU A 51 25.06 6.52 12.48
CA LEU A 51 24.43 6.74 13.78
C LEU A 51 24.73 8.13 14.33
N GLU A 52 25.97 8.59 14.24
CA GLU A 52 26.36 9.92 14.71
C GLU A 52 25.70 11.03 13.89
N THR A 53 25.72 10.90 12.56
CA THR A 53 25.25 11.94 11.66
C THR A 53 23.73 11.93 11.49
N HIS A 54 23.05 10.82 11.72
CA HIS A 54 21.60 10.72 11.60
C HIS A 54 20.94 10.34 12.93
N PRO A 55 20.97 11.22 13.95
CA PRO A 55 20.35 10.94 15.24
C PRO A 55 18.81 10.81 15.16
N GLU A 56 18.22 11.31 14.07
CA GLU A 56 16.78 11.21 13.77
C GLU A 56 16.41 9.94 12.99
N ARG A 57 17.40 9.09 12.64
CA ARG A 57 17.10 7.71 12.23
C ARG A 57 16.73 6.93 13.48
N ASP A 58 15.47 7.10 13.85
CA ASP A 58 14.68 6.13 14.61
C ASP A 58 15.09 4.73 14.15
N ASP A 59 15.64 3.93 15.06
CA ASP A 59 16.33 2.66 14.82
C ASP A 59 15.39 1.53 14.34
N GLY A 60 14.19 1.89 13.90
CA GLY A 60 13.18 0.97 13.36
C GLY A 60 12.74 -0.09 14.37
N ARG A 61 13.18 0.01 15.62
CA ARG A 61 12.71 -0.80 16.73
C ARG A 61 11.37 -0.24 17.18
N ILE A 62 10.35 -0.53 16.38
CA ILE A 62 8.96 -0.50 16.85
C ILE A 62 8.96 -1.31 18.15
N ASP A 63 8.70 -0.63 19.27
CA ASP A 63 8.63 -1.25 20.58
C ASP A 63 7.63 -2.42 20.51
N ALA A 64 7.89 -3.48 21.28
CA ALA A 64 7.04 -4.67 21.24
C ALA A 64 5.55 -4.33 21.51
N GLU A 65 5.31 -3.29 22.30
CA GLU A 65 3.98 -2.74 22.58
C GLU A 65 3.35 -2.06 21.36
N GLU A 66 4.08 -1.26 20.59
CA GLU A 66 3.55 -0.59 19.40
C GLU A 66 3.27 -1.62 18.29
N ARG A 67 4.10 -2.66 18.17
CA ARG A 67 3.84 -3.78 17.24
C ARG A 67 2.55 -4.52 17.63
N ALA A 68 2.35 -4.77 18.93
CA ALA A 68 1.14 -5.39 19.44
C ALA A 68 -0.10 -4.49 19.27
N ALA A 69 0.03 -3.18 19.42
CA ALA A 69 -1.06 -2.23 19.18
C ALA A 69 -1.51 -2.24 17.71
N ARG A 70 -0.57 -2.19 16.77
CA ARG A 70 -0.86 -2.29 15.33
C ARG A 70 -1.53 -3.62 14.96
N GLN A 71 -1.10 -4.72 15.57
CA GLN A 71 -1.72 -6.03 15.38
C GLN A 71 -3.19 -6.03 15.83
N ARG A 72 -3.49 -5.47 17.00
CA ARG A 72 -4.86 -5.38 17.53
C ARG A 72 -5.74 -4.48 16.66
N ASP A 73 -5.21 -3.36 16.19
CA ASP A 73 -5.93 -2.45 15.29
C ASP A 73 -6.27 -3.12 13.96
N PHE A 74 -5.32 -3.89 13.41
CA PHE A 74 -5.54 -4.69 12.21
C PHE A 74 -6.60 -5.79 12.43
N GLU A 75 -6.54 -6.52 13.54
CA GLU A 75 -7.52 -7.55 13.90
C GLU A 75 -8.93 -6.96 14.07
N ALA A 76 -9.05 -5.80 14.71
CA ALA A 76 -10.31 -5.09 14.88
C ALA A 76 -10.89 -4.64 13.53
N TRP A 77 -10.03 -4.13 12.63
CA TRP A 77 -10.43 -3.79 11.27
C TRP A 77 -10.88 -5.02 10.46
N ALA A 78 -10.13 -6.12 10.51
CA ALA A 78 -10.46 -7.36 9.82
C ALA A 78 -11.79 -7.94 10.31
N ALA A 79 -12.02 -7.96 11.63
CA ALA A 79 -13.29 -8.40 12.21
C ALA A 79 -14.48 -7.55 11.74
N ARG A 80 -14.29 -6.23 11.59
CA ARG A 80 -15.30 -5.32 11.05
C ARG A 80 -15.61 -5.61 9.59
N GLN A 81 -14.60 -5.86 8.76
CA GLN A 81 -14.78 -6.20 7.34
C GLN A 81 -15.55 -7.52 7.18
N THR A 82 -15.19 -8.56 7.93
CA THR A 82 -15.88 -9.85 7.89
C THR A 82 -17.37 -9.71 8.25
N ARG A 83 -17.72 -8.89 9.24
CA ARG A 83 -19.13 -8.62 9.59
C ARG A 83 -19.89 -7.90 8.48
N MET A 84 -19.26 -6.93 7.82
CA MET A 84 -19.89 -6.22 6.69
C MET A 84 -20.12 -7.16 5.50
N ASN A 85 -19.14 -7.98 5.14
CA ASN A 85 -19.27 -8.94 4.04
C ASN A 85 -20.37 -9.96 4.32
N ALA A 86 -20.43 -10.51 5.54
CA ALA A 86 -21.49 -11.44 5.92
C ALA A 86 -22.90 -10.82 5.84
N ALA A 87 -23.04 -9.54 6.18
CA ALA A 87 -24.32 -8.83 6.04
C ALA A 87 -24.71 -8.63 4.57
N TYR A 88 -23.73 -8.29 3.72
CA TYR A 88 -23.93 -8.12 2.28
C TYR A 88 -24.34 -9.43 1.60
N GLU A 89 -23.63 -10.52 1.88
CA GLU A 89 -23.92 -11.86 1.34
C GLU A 89 -25.33 -12.33 1.70
N ARG A 90 -25.79 -12.08 2.94
CA ARG A 90 -27.16 -12.41 3.37
C ARG A 90 -28.19 -11.61 2.58
N ALA A 91 -28.00 -10.31 2.46
CA ALA A 91 -28.92 -9.44 1.72
C ALA A 91 -28.97 -9.81 0.22
N GLU A 92 -27.83 -10.16 -0.37
CA GLU A 92 -27.76 -10.60 -1.77
C GLU A 92 -28.47 -11.94 -1.99
N LYS A 93 -28.28 -12.90 -1.08
CA LYS A 93 -29.00 -14.18 -1.10
C LYS A 93 -30.51 -13.99 -1.00
N GLU A 94 -30.97 -13.10 -0.12
CA GLU A 94 -32.40 -12.77 0.01
C GLU A 94 -32.98 -12.14 -1.26
N ARG A 95 -32.25 -11.18 -1.86
CA ARG A 95 -32.64 -10.57 -3.14
C ARG A 95 -32.72 -11.61 -4.26
N PHE A 96 -31.75 -12.51 -4.34
CA PHE A 96 -31.74 -13.59 -5.31
C PHE A 96 -32.95 -14.52 -5.14
N GLU A 97 -33.26 -14.95 -3.92
CA GLU A 97 -34.42 -15.80 -3.64
C GLU A 97 -35.76 -15.10 -3.90
N GLN A 98 -35.85 -13.79 -3.64
CA GLN A 98 -37.02 -12.99 -4.03
C GLN A 98 -37.16 -12.91 -5.55
N ALA A 99 -36.08 -12.63 -6.27
CA ALA A 99 -36.07 -12.58 -7.73
C ALA A 99 -36.45 -13.94 -8.35
N LYS A 100 -35.95 -15.05 -7.79
CA LYS A 100 -36.30 -16.42 -8.20
C LYS A 100 -37.79 -16.70 -7.99
N ARG A 101 -38.35 -16.28 -6.86
CA ARG A 101 -39.79 -16.40 -6.57
C ARG A 101 -40.64 -15.57 -7.53
N ASP A 102 -40.25 -14.32 -7.80
CA ASP A 102 -40.97 -13.46 -8.73
C ASP A 102 -40.90 -13.98 -10.18
N ALA A 103 -39.74 -14.49 -10.61
CA ALA A 103 -39.59 -15.15 -11.91
C ALA A 103 -40.53 -16.36 -12.03
N ARG A 104 -40.58 -17.23 -11.01
CA ARG A 104 -41.53 -18.36 -10.98
C ARG A 104 -42.99 -17.89 -11.07
N ARG A 105 -43.35 -16.82 -10.36
CA ARG A 105 -44.68 -16.21 -10.42
C ARG A 105 -45.03 -15.69 -11.81
N ARG A 106 -44.05 -15.15 -12.55
CA ARG A 106 -44.19 -14.70 -13.95
C ARG A 106 -44.21 -15.86 -14.96
N GLY A 107 -44.26 -17.11 -14.50
CA GLY A 107 -44.33 -18.29 -15.36
C GLY A 107 -42.98 -18.84 -15.80
N TYR A 108 -41.86 -18.35 -15.22
CA TYR A 108 -40.56 -18.97 -15.46
C TYR A 108 -40.54 -20.38 -14.86
N LYS A 109 -40.54 -21.39 -15.72
CA LYS A 109 -40.29 -22.77 -15.30
C LYS A 109 -38.78 -22.96 -15.19
N PRO A 110 -38.24 -23.23 -13.99
CA PRO A 110 -36.85 -23.61 -13.89
C PRO A 110 -36.65 -24.88 -14.72
N GLU A 111 -35.68 -24.87 -15.64
CA GLU A 111 -35.27 -26.10 -16.32
C GLU A 111 -34.93 -27.16 -15.26
N PRO A 112 -35.28 -28.44 -15.48
CA PRO A 112 -34.95 -29.50 -14.55
C PRO A 112 -33.42 -29.56 -14.36
N GLU A 113 -33.00 -29.54 -13.09
CA GLU A 113 -31.63 -29.85 -12.69
C GLU A 113 -31.35 -31.31 -13.10
N GLY A 114 -30.74 -31.50 -14.28
CA GLY A 114 -30.47 -32.83 -14.84
C GLY A 114 -30.43 -32.94 -16.36
N GLY A 115 -30.82 -31.90 -17.11
CA GLY A 115 -30.63 -31.87 -18.56
C GLY A 115 -29.22 -31.42 -18.93
N ALA A 116 -28.32 -32.35 -19.27
CA ALA A 116 -27.11 -32.02 -20.00
C ALA A 116 -27.51 -31.36 -21.33
N ARG A 117 -27.43 -30.02 -21.38
CA ARG A 117 -27.71 -29.26 -22.60
C ARG A 117 -26.73 -29.72 -23.69
N PRO A 118 -27.19 -30.12 -24.88
CA PRO A 118 -26.27 -30.46 -25.97
C PRO A 118 -25.57 -29.17 -26.41
N GLY A 119 -24.25 -29.15 -26.24
CA GLY A 119 -23.32 -28.29 -26.97
C GLY A 119 -23.62 -26.80 -26.99
N ARG A 120 -23.53 -26.11 -25.85
CA ARG A 120 -22.94 -24.76 -25.91
C ARG A 120 -21.45 -24.95 -25.68
N TYR A 121 -20.73 -24.92 -26.80
CA TYR A 121 -19.29 -24.77 -26.95
C TYR A 121 -18.65 -24.15 -25.71
N ASN A 122 -17.49 -24.67 -25.33
CA ASN A 122 -16.47 -24.02 -24.51
C ASN A 122 -16.43 -22.50 -24.76
N MET A 123 -17.34 -21.75 -24.16
CA MET A 123 -17.16 -20.32 -23.97
C MET A 123 -16.28 -20.25 -22.74
N THR A 124 -14.98 -20.42 -22.97
CA THR A 124 -13.98 -19.77 -22.13
C THR A 124 -14.52 -18.37 -21.87
N PRO A 125 -14.69 -17.94 -20.60
CA PRO A 125 -15.22 -16.62 -20.30
C PRO A 125 -14.44 -15.64 -21.14
N ARG A 126 -15.10 -15.06 -22.17
CA ARG A 126 -14.44 -14.07 -23.02
C ARG A 126 -14.14 -12.94 -22.07
N TYR A 127 -12.85 -12.75 -21.79
CA TYR A 127 -12.34 -11.61 -21.07
C TYR A 127 -12.94 -10.38 -21.73
N ARG A 128 -13.97 -9.82 -21.11
CA ARG A 128 -14.47 -8.50 -21.45
C ARG A 128 -13.60 -7.57 -20.62
N PRO A 129 -12.65 -6.84 -21.23
CA PRO A 129 -11.95 -5.80 -20.51
C PRO A 129 -13.03 -4.89 -19.92
N SER A 130 -13.03 -4.71 -18.60
CA SER A 130 -13.89 -3.71 -18.00
C SER A 130 -13.37 -2.37 -18.52
N ASN A 131 -14.22 -1.61 -19.21
CA ASN A 131 -13.91 -0.22 -19.60
C ASN A 131 -14.03 0.71 -18.39
N TYR A 132 -13.71 0.21 -17.19
CA TYR A 132 -13.80 0.99 -15.97
C TYR A 132 -12.69 2.02 -15.98
N ARG A 133 -13.09 3.29 -15.96
CA ARG A 133 -12.18 4.42 -15.76
C ARG A 133 -12.37 4.89 -14.32
N PRO A 134 -11.32 4.86 -13.49
CA PRO A 134 -11.40 5.33 -12.12
C PRO A 134 -11.91 6.77 -12.09
N SER A 135 -12.98 7.01 -11.32
CA SER A 135 -13.47 8.36 -11.10
C SER A 135 -12.54 9.13 -10.15
N SER A 136 -12.70 10.45 -10.07
CA SER A 136 -12.03 11.29 -9.08
C SER A 136 -12.36 10.85 -7.64
N GLU A 137 -13.58 10.34 -7.42
CA GLU A 137 -14.03 9.86 -6.12
C GLU A 137 -13.38 8.52 -5.75
N ASP A 138 -13.18 7.62 -6.71
CA ASP A 138 -12.47 6.36 -6.48
C ASP A 138 -10.98 6.61 -6.18
N ARG A 139 -10.37 7.60 -6.87
CA ARG A 139 -9.03 8.08 -6.54
C ARG A 139 -8.95 8.67 -5.14
N PHE A 140 -9.93 9.47 -4.74
CA PHE A 140 -10.02 9.99 -3.37
C PHE A 140 -10.09 8.85 -2.34
N ARG A 141 -10.96 7.86 -2.55
CA ARG A 141 -11.10 6.70 -1.65
C ARG A 141 -9.82 5.89 -1.54
N LEU A 142 -9.12 5.69 -2.67
CA LEU A 142 -7.82 5.01 -2.69
C LEU A 142 -6.78 5.78 -1.88
N ILE A 143 -6.61 7.08 -2.14
CA ILE A 143 -5.64 7.93 -1.44
C ILE A 143 -5.98 8.00 0.06
N ALA A 144 -7.25 8.16 0.42
CA ALA A 144 -7.71 8.20 1.81
C ALA A 144 -7.43 6.88 2.56
N GLY A 145 -7.67 5.73 1.90
CA GLY A 145 -7.34 4.42 2.45
C GLY A 145 -5.84 4.26 2.69
N LEU A 146 -5.02 4.59 1.70
CA LEU A 146 -3.56 4.48 1.82
C LEU A 146 -2.96 5.42 2.87
N LEU A 147 -3.52 6.63 3.02
CA LEU A 147 -3.13 7.56 4.08
C LEU A 147 -3.46 7.01 5.46
N ARG A 148 -4.63 6.38 5.61
CA ARG A 148 -5.04 5.73 6.85
C ARG A 148 -4.14 4.53 7.19
N ASP A 149 -3.65 3.83 6.18
CA ASP A 149 -2.71 2.71 6.32
C ASP A 149 -1.26 3.17 6.61
N GLY A 150 -1.02 4.49 6.72
CA GLY A 150 0.28 5.05 7.07
C GLY A 150 1.32 5.03 5.94
N VAL A 151 0.88 4.87 4.68
CA VAL A 151 1.79 4.86 3.53
C VAL A 151 2.35 6.27 3.29
N SER A 152 3.63 6.37 2.88
CA SER A 152 4.27 7.67 2.64
C SER A 152 3.64 8.40 1.45
N PHE A 153 3.56 9.74 1.53
CA PHE A 153 2.84 10.55 0.52
C PHE A 153 3.37 10.33 -0.90
N ARG A 154 4.68 10.13 -1.04
CA ARG A 154 5.33 9.86 -2.32
C ARG A 154 4.88 8.51 -2.90
N ARG A 155 4.80 7.47 -2.07
CA ARG A 155 4.36 6.15 -2.51
C ARG A 155 2.86 6.11 -2.83
N ILE A 156 2.06 6.92 -2.14
CA ILE A 156 0.64 7.10 -2.47
C ILE A 156 0.47 7.81 -3.81
N ALA A 157 1.24 8.87 -4.04
CA ALA A 157 1.25 9.59 -5.32
C ALA A 157 1.58 8.65 -6.49
N ASP A 158 2.61 7.81 -6.32
CA ASP A 158 3.00 6.82 -7.34
C ASP A 158 1.92 5.75 -7.57
N LEU A 159 1.25 5.26 -6.50
CA LEU A 159 0.22 4.21 -6.60
C LEU A 159 -1.12 4.71 -7.14
N ALA A 160 -1.48 5.95 -6.84
CA ALA A 160 -2.76 6.54 -7.22
C ALA A 160 -2.70 7.33 -8.54
N ASP A 161 -1.53 7.38 -9.18
CA ASP A 161 -1.25 8.25 -10.35
C ASP A 161 -1.73 9.69 -10.08
N ALA A 162 -1.23 10.24 -8.97
CA ALA A 162 -1.59 11.55 -8.43
C ALA A 162 -0.35 12.33 -8.01
N SER A 163 -0.46 13.66 -7.88
CA SER A 163 0.67 14.45 -7.39
C SER A 163 0.79 14.40 -5.87
N THR A 164 2.00 14.57 -5.32
CA THR A 164 2.21 14.64 -3.87
C THR A 164 1.40 15.79 -3.22
N ASN A 165 1.20 16.88 -3.95
CA ASN A 165 0.36 18.00 -3.51
C ASN A 165 -1.13 17.61 -3.41
N GLU A 166 -1.61 16.78 -4.33
CA GLU A 166 -2.98 16.27 -4.32
C GLU A 166 -3.20 15.32 -3.13
N VAL A 167 -2.23 14.45 -2.85
CA VAL A 167 -2.22 13.59 -1.65
C VAL A 167 -2.23 14.43 -0.37
N ALA A 168 -1.40 15.48 -0.30
CA ALA A 168 -1.39 16.39 0.85
C ALA A 168 -2.71 17.15 1.02
N ARG A 169 -3.33 17.59 -0.09
CA ARG A 169 -4.64 18.25 -0.06
C ARG A 169 -5.73 17.31 0.47
N ILE A 170 -5.70 16.05 0.05
CA ILE A 170 -6.63 15.03 0.53
C ILE A 170 -6.37 14.72 2.01
N TRP A 171 -5.12 14.60 2.44
CA TRP A 171 -4.77 14.43 3.85
C TRP A 171 -5.32 15.56 4.74
N LEU A 172 -5.25 16.82 4.28
CA LEU A 172 -5.83 17.97 4.98
C LEU A 172 -7.37 17.94 5.04
N LEU A 173 -8.03 17.30 4.09
CA LEU A 173 -9.50 17.20 4.04
C LEU A 173 -10.06 16.08 4.93
N ILE A 174 -9.24 15.08 5.28
CA ILE A 174 -9.66 13.92 6.08
C ILE A 174 -9.31 14.09 7.57
N ARG A 175 -8.46 15.08 7.90
CA ARG A 175 -8.09 15.46 9.27
C ARG A 175 -9.21 16.27 9.93
#